data_AF-A0A353B0Z8-F1
#
_entry.id   AF-A0A353B0Z8-F1
#
_cell.length_a   1.000
_cell.length_b   1.000
_cell.length_c   1.000
_cell.angle_alpha   90.00
_cell.angle_beta   90.00
_cell.angle_gamma   90.00
#
_symmetry.space_group_name_H-M   'P 1'
#
loop_
_entity.id
_entity.type
_entity.pdbx_description
1 polymer ?
#
loop_
_entity_poly.entity_id
_entity_poly.type
_entity_poly.pdbx_seq_one_letter_code
_entity_poly.pdbx_strand_id
1 'polypeptide(L)'
;MLWLKSLVSRWTTWVGDRDVELALRRKLTQRGYYGDAATFDYMRLVAVQRPGWLQVFSFVVNVKHRDTDEHERLFGLLRQDERYNRLEVEFFENSGPRQRLFREWSADLVVLRNPRL
;
A
#
# COMPACT_ATOMS: atom_id res chain seq x y z
N MET A 1 -26.64 -14.00 -13.72
CA MET A 1 -25.89 -12.73 -13.80
C MET A 1 -25.30 -12.38 -12.41
N LEU A 2 -24.36 -13.18 -11.89
CA LEU A 2 -23.79 -13.00 -10.53
C LEU A 2 -22.36 -13.56 -10.35
N TRP A 3 -21.78 -14.19 -11.38
CA TRP A 3 -20.49 -14.87 -11.28
C TRP A 3 -19.26 -14.00 -11.64
N LEU A 4 -19.47 -12.82 -12.23
CA LEU A 4 -18.39 -11.89 -12.60
C LEU A 4 -17.98 -10.93 -11.47
N LYS A 5 -18.79 -10.79 -10.40
CA LYS A 5 -18.47 -9.90 -9.27
C LYS A 5 -17.41 -10.47 -8.32
N SER A 6 -17.34 -11.79 -8.15
CA SER A 6 -16.35 -12.44 -7.28
C SER A 6 -14.95 -12.52 -7.90
N LEU A 7 -14.87 -12.53 -9.24
CA LEU A 7 -13.59 -12.47 -9.97
C LEU A 7 -12.97 -11.07 -9.91
N VAL A 8 -13.77 -10.01 -10.06
CA VAL A 8 -13.27 -8.62 -9.91
C VAL A 8 -12.75 -8.38 -8.49
N SER A 9 -13.44 -8.90 -7.47
CA SER A 9 -13.00 -8.77 -6.07
C SER A 9 -11.67 -9.47 -5.77
N ARG A 10 -11.31 -10.54 -6.50
CA ARG A 10 -10.01 -11.23 -6.35
C ARG A 10 -8.88 -10.52 -7.11
N TRP A 11 -9.19 -9.71 -8.12
CA TRP A 11 -8.21 -8.95 -8.89
C TRP A 11 -7.91 -7.56 -8.31
N THR A 12 -8.81 -6.98 -7.52
CA THR A 12 -8.56 -5.70 -6.78
C THR A 12 -7.82 -5.85 -5.46
N THR A 13 -7.58 -7.08 -5.00
CA THR A 13 -6.92 -7.40 -3.72
C THR A 13 -5.64 -8.19 -3.93
N TRP A 14 -4.93 -7.93 -5.03
CA TRP A 14 -3.61 -8.53 -5.22
C TRP A 14 -2.58 -7.78 -4.35
N VAL A 15 -2.42 -8.24 -3.11
CA VAL A 15 -1.17 -8.13 -2.36
C VAL A 15 -0.32 -9.30 -2.85
N GLY A 16 0.29 -9.13 -4.01
CA GLY A 16 0.87 -10.23 -4.78
C GLY A 16 2.17 -10.80 -4.26
N ASP A 17 2.82 -10.08 -3.38
CA ASP A 17 4.16 -10.38 -2.94
C ASP A 17 4.16 -10.52 -1.42
N ARG A 18 4.37 -11.76 -0.97
CA ARG A 18 4.48 -12.10 0.44
C ARG A 18 5.60 -11.33 1.11
N ASP A 19 6.68 -11.03 0.39
CA ASP A 19 7.82 -10.30 0.94
C ASP A 19 7.47 -8.83 1.17
N VAL A 20 6.67 -8.25 0.27
CA VAL A 20 6.10 -6.91 0.46
C VAL A 20 5.19 -6.86 1.68
N GLU A 21 4.27 -7.82 1.83
CA GLU A 21 3.39 -7.88 3.00
C GLU A 21 4.19 -8.03 4.30
N LEU A 22 5.16 -8.94 4.33
CA LEU A 22 6.04 -9.13 5.48
C LEU A 22 6.84 -7.86 5.80
N ALA A 23 7.34 -7.15 4.79
CA ALA A 23 8.04 -5.89 4.99
C ALA A 23 7.13 -4.80 5.58
N LEU A 24 5.88 -4.70 5.10
CA LEU A 24 4.88 -3.78 5.66
C LEU A 24 4.57 -4.09 7.12
N ARG A 25 4.32 -5.37 7.45
CA ARG A 25 4.07 -5.82 8.82
C ARG A 25 5.24 -5.54 9.75
N ARG A 26 6.48 -5.77 9.29
CA ARG A 26 7.70 -5.42 10.04
C ARG A 26 7.80 -3.92 10.31
N LYS A 27 7.53 -3.08 9.30
CA LYS A 27 7.54 -1.61 9.47
C LYS A 27 6.46 -1.13 10.44
N LEU A 28 5.27 -1.72 10.43
CA LEU A 28 4.21 -1.43 11.41
C LEU A 28 4.65 -1.81 12.82
N THR A 29 5.27 -2.98 12.99
CA THR A 29 5.86 -3.40 14.26
C THR A 29 6.92 -2.42 14.76
N GLN A 30 7.80 -1.93 13.88
CA GLN A 30 8.81 -0.93 14.22
C GLN A 30 8.21 0.42 14.64
N ARG A 31 7.00 0.73 14.19
CA ARG A 31 6.25 1.95 14.54
C ARG A 31 5.41 1.83 15.81
N GLY A 32 5.46 0.70 16.53
CA GLY A 32 4.70 0.50 17.77
C GLY A 32 3.32 -0.15 17.58
N TYR A 33 3.02 -0.68 16.40
CA TYR A 33 1.75 -1.39 16.14
C TYR A 33 1.90 -2.91 16.19
N TYR A 34 0.82 -3.63 16.39
CA TYR A 34 0.76 -5.09 16.20
C TYR A 34 0.76 -5.43 14.70
N GLY A 35 1.93 -5.41 14.06
CA GLY A 35 2.09 -5.65 12.62
C GLY A 35 1.56 -7.02 12.16
N ASP A 36 1.72 -8.08 12.95
CA ASP A 36 1.21 -9.42 12.61
C ASP A 36 -0.33 -9.50 12.65
N ALA A 37 -0.98 -8.64 13.43
CA ALA A 37 -2.43 -8.52 13.51
C ALA A 37 -3.01 -7.49 12.52
N ALA A 38 -2.16 -6.79 11.77
CA ALA A 38 -2.59 -5.77 10.83
C ALA A 38 -3.47 -6.36 9.71
N THR A 39 -4.55 -5.65 9.38
CA THR A 39 -5.50 -6.06 8.35
C THR A 39 -5.52 -5.01 7.23
N PHE A 40 -5.16 -5.42 6.01
CA PHE A 40 -5.15 -4.54 4.85
C PHE A 40 -6.54 -4.49 4.21
N ASP A 41 -7.19 -3.33 4.23
CA ASP A 41 -8.50 -3.11 3.61
C ASP A 41 -8.42 -3.18 2.09
N TYR A 42 -7.38 -2.56 1.52
CA TYR A 42 -7.05 -2.64 0.11
C TYR A 42 -5.59 -2.29 -0.14
N MET A 43 -5.05 -2.77 -1.24
CA MET A 43 -3.77 -2.37 -1.82
C MET A 43 -3.91 -2.35 -3.34
N ARG A 44 -3.44 -1.29 -3.99
CA ARG A 44 -3.64 -1.10 -5.44
C ARG A 44 -2.45 -0.42 -6.08
N LEU A 45 -1.99 -0.95 -7.22
CA LEU A 45 -1.04 -0.27 -8.11
C LEU A 45 -1.67 1.01 -8.65
N VAL A 46 -1.04 2.16 -8.40
CA VAL A 46 -1.53 3.48 -8.78
C VAL A 46 -0.59 4.22 -9.73
N ALA A 47 0.69 3.83 -9.81
CA ALA A 47 1.61 4.32 -10.83
C ALA A 47 2.68 3.27 -11.16
N VAL A 48 3.19 3.28 -12.40
CA VAL A 48 4.20 2.32 -12.86
C VAL A 48 5.10 2.89 -13.97
N GLN A 49 6.38 2.53 -13.97
CA GLN A 49 7.30 2.73 -15.09
C GLN A 49 7.25 1.52 -16.00
N ARG A 50 7.05 1.67 -17.31
CA ARG A 50 7.20 0.56 -18.27
C ARG A 50 8.70 0.22 -18.43
N PRO A 51 9.10 -1.06 -18.41
CA PRO A 51 8.31 -2.29 -18.52
C PRO A 51 7.72 -2.88 -17.22
N GLY A 52 7.81 -2.21 -16.07
CA GLY A 52 7.16 -2.63 -14.81
C GLY A 52 8.04 -2.52 -13.57
N TRP A 53 9.29 -2.08 -13.71
CA TRP A 53 10.31 -2.18 -12.67
C TRP A 53 10.12 -1.25 -11.47
N LEU A 54 9.53 -0.09 -11.70
CA LEU A 54 9.25 0.89 -10.66
C LEU A 54 7.74 1.01 -10.52
N GLN A 55 7.21 0.63 -9.36
CA GLN A 55 5.79 0.57 -9.08
C GLN A 55 5.47 1.36 -7.82
N VAL A 56 4.31 2.04 -7.83
CA VAL A 56 3.78 2.73 -6.66
C VAL A 56 2.40 2.16 -6.36
N PHE A 57 2.22 1.71 -5.13
CA PHE A 57 0.97 1.19 -4.60
C PHE A 57 0.41 2.14 -3.55
N SER A 58 -0.91 2.27 -3.51
CA SER A 58 -1.62 2.85 -2.38
C SER A 58 -2.39 1.78 -1.64
N PHE A 59 -2.37 1.85 -0.33
CA PHE A 59 -3.05 0.89 0.54
C PHE A 59 -3.70 1.57 1.73
N VAL A 60 -4.60 0.85 2.39
CA VAL A 60 -5.15 1.19 3.69
C VAL A 60 -5.06 -0.01 4.60
N VAL A 61 -4.67 0.23 5.85
CA VAL A 61 -4.44 -0.82 6.84
C VAL A 61 -5.07 -0.41 8.17
N ASN A 62 -5.79 -1.35 8.78
CA ASN A 62 -6.24 -1.23 10.16
C ASN A 62 -5.22 -1.92 11.06
N VAL A 63 -4.81 -1.20 12.10
CA VAL A 63 -3.75 -1.61 13.01
C VAL A 63 -4.20 -1.35 14.44
N LYS A 64 -3.55 -2.02 15.38
CA LYS A 64 -3.74 -1.82 16.80
C LYS A 64 -2.43 -1.33 17.41
N HIS A 65 -2.46 -0.21 18.13
CA HIS A 65 -1.29 0.32 18.80
C HIS A 65 -0.94 -0.55 20.02
N ARG A 66 0.36 -0.80 20.26
CA ARG A 66 0.80 -1.71 21.35
C ARG A 66 0.61 -1.14 22.74
N ASP A 67 0.86 0.16 22.88
CA ASP A 67 0.83 0.81 24.20
C ASP A 67 -0.57 1.26 24.64
N THR A 68 -1.38 1.77 23.71
CA THR A 68 -2.72 2.30 24.00
C THR A 68 -3.83 1.28 23.77
N ASP A 69 -3.53 0.17 23.08
CA ASP A 69 -4.50 -0.85 22.65
C ASP A 69 -5.61 -0.31 21.71
N GLU A 70 -5.44 0.92 21.20
CA GLU A 70 -6.40 1.58 20.31
C GLU A 70 -6.27 1.07 18.87
N HIS A 71 -7.41 1.03 18.18
CA HIS A 71 -7.45 0.69 16.75
C HIS A 71 -7.35 1.96 15.92
N GLU A 72 -6.41 1.95 14.99
CA GLU A 72 -6.15 3.05 14.08
C GLU A 72 -6.25 2.57 12.63
N ARG A 73 -6.72 3.48 11.78
CA ARG A 73 -6.76 3.28 10.34
C ARG A 73 -5.70 4.16 9.68
N LEU A 74 -4.71 3.51 9.09
CA LEU A 74 -3.61 4.18 8.42
C LEU A 74 -3.75 4.09 6.91
N PHE A 75 -3.39 5.19 6.24
CA PHE A 75 -3.26 5.25 4.80
C PHE A 75 -1.80 5.09 4.42
N GLY A 76 -1.52 4.38 3.33
CA GLY A 76 -0.15 4.06 2.96
C GLY A 76 0.17 4.28 1.50
N LEU A 77 1.46 4.54 1.25
CA LEU A 77 2.09 4.45 -0.04
C LEU A 77 3.29 3.51 0.05
N LEU A 78 3.45 2.69 -0.98
CA LEU A 78 4.60 1.82 -1.16
C LEU A 78 5.18 2.07 -2.55
N ARG A 79 6.49 2.29 -2.62
CA ARG A 79 7.25 2.38 -3.87
C ARG A 79 8.25 1.24 -3.91
N GLN A 80 8.18 0.45 -4.97
CA GLN A 80 9.03 -0.71 -5.18
C GLN A 80 9.84 -0.52 -6.45
N ASP A 81 11.16 -0.64 -6.34
CA ASP A 81 12.07 -0.77 -7.49
C ASP A 81 12.64 -2.20 -7.51
N GLU A 82 12.10 -3.03 -8.39
CA GLU A 82 12.49 -4.44 -8.51
C GLU A 82 13.93 -4.61 -9.00
N ARG A 83 14.48 -3.64 -9.77
CA ARG A 83 15.86 -3.72 -10.27
C ARG A 83 16.90 -3.75 -9.16
N TYR A 84 16.59 -3.06 -8.07
CA TYR A 84 17.49 -2.86 -6.94
C TYR A 84 16.97 -3.51 -5.66
N ASN A 85 15.86 -4.25 -5.73
CA ASN A 85 15.14 -4.78 -4.58
C ASN A 85 14.90 -3.72 -3.48
N ARG A 86 14.51 -2.51 -3.90
CA ARG A 86 14.27 -1.39 -2.99
C ARG A 86 12.78 -1.24 -2.72
N LEU A 87 12.45 -1.09 -1.45
CA LEU A 87 11.08 -0.95 -0.97
C LEU A 87 10.99 0.24 -0.01
N GLU A 88 10.35 1.30 -0.46
CA GLU A 88 10.07 2.50 0.31
C GLU A 88 8.59 2.49 0.72
N VAL A 89 8.30 2.77 1.99
CA VAL A 89 6.94 2.72 2.53
C VAL A 89 6.76 3.86 3.49
N GLU A 90 5.66 4.59 3.30
CA GLU A 90 5.20 5.62 4.21
C GLU A 90 3.74 5.38 4.61
N PHE A 91 3.44 5.62 5.89
CA PHE A 91 2.08 5.60 6.42
C PHE A 91 1.70 6.98 6.95
N PHE A 92 0.42 7.30 6.79
CA PHE A 92 -0.18 8.59 7.03
C PHE A 92 -1.51 8.42 7.78
N GLU A 93 -1.79 9.37 8.67
CA GLU A 93 -3.09 9.49 9.33
C GLU A 93 -4.11 10.21 8.43
N ASN A 94 -3.65 11.08 7.53
CA ASN A 94 -4.47 11.95 6.71
C ASN A 94 -4.06 11.96 5.22
N SER A 95 -4.96 12.42 4.36
CA SER A 95 -4.81 12.29 2.91
C SER A 95 -3.87 13.32 2.28
N GLY A 96 -3.66 14.49 2.88
CA GLY A 96 -2.88 15.59 2.29
C GLY A 96 -1.40 15.26 2.03
N PRO A 97 -0.62 14.88 3.06
CA PRO A 97 0.78 14.48 2.92
C PRO A 97 0.96 13.28 1.99
N ARG A 98 0.03 12.31 2.05
CA ARG A 98 0.02 11.16 1.15
C ARG A 98 -0.09 11.59 -0.32
N GLN A 99 -1.00 12.50 -0.64
CA GLN A 99 -1.15 13.00 -2.02
C GLN A 99 0.08 13.76 -2.50
N ARG A 100 0.76 14.50 -1.60
CA ARG A 100 2.01 15.19 -1.92
C ARG A 100 3.11 14.20 -2.27
N LEU A 101 3.38 13.23 -1.40
CA LEU A 101 4.41 12.21 -1.64
C LEU A 101 4.09 11.37 -2.88
N PHE A 102 2.81 11.06 -3.13
CA PHE A 102 2.41 10.36 -4.34
C PHE A 102 2.83 11.12 -5.61
N ARG A 103 2.61 12.45 -5.66
CA ARG A 103 3.02 13.27 -6.83
C ARG A 103 4.53 13.23 -7.02
N GLU A 104 5.29 13.28 -5.94
CA GLU A 104 6.75 13.19 -5.97
C GLU A 104 7.21 11.81 -6.49
N TRP A 105 6.66 10.72 -5.96
CA TRP A 105 7.01 9.35 -6.34
C TRP A 105 6.54 8.96 -7.75
N SER A 106 5.51 9.63 -8.27
CA SER A 106 4.91 9.32 -9.57
C SER A 106 5.25 10.29 -10.70
N ALA A 107 6.13 11.27 -10.46
CA ALA A 107 6.42 12.36 -11.40
C ALA A 107 6.74 11.87 -12.83
N ASP A 108 7.53 10.80 -12.96
CA ASP A 108 7.95 10.22 -14.25
C ASP A 108 7.27 8.87 -14.56
N LEU A 109 6.13 8.59 -13.91
CA LEU A 109 5.44 7.30 -14.01
C LEU A 109 4.13 7.42 -14.78
N VAL A 110 3.71 6.30 -15.36
CA VAL A 110 2.35 6.16 -15.89
C VAL A 110 1.40 5.99 -14.72
N VAL A 111 0.56 6.99 -14.50
CA VAL A 111 -0.40 7.03 -13.39
C VAL A 111 -1.76 6.47 -13.82
N LEU A 112 -2.38 5.69 -12.94
CA LEU A 112 -3.75 5.23 -13.10
C LEU A 112 -4.70 6.44 -13.17
N ARG A 113 -5.65 6.45 -14.12
CA ARG A 113 -6.57 7.58 -14.34
C ARG A 113 -7.27 8.11 -13.08
N ASN A 114 -7.68 7.22 -12.18
CA ASN A 114 -8.35 7.55 -10.91
C ASN A 114 -7.64 6.81 -9.76
N PRO A 115 -6.48 7.30 -9.29
CA PRO A 115 -5.74 6.65 -8.21
C PRO A 115 -6.48 6.88 -6.89
N ARG A 116 -6.70 5.80 -6.13
CA ARG A 116 -7.35 5.89 -4.82
C ARG A 116 -6.33 6.31 -3.77
N LEU A 117 -6.18 7.63 -3.62
CA LEU A 117 -5.39 8.29 -2.57
C LEU A 117 -6.36 8.73 -1.49
#